data_AF-A0A833R1U4-F1
#
_entry.id   AF-A0A833R1U4-F1
#
_cell.length_a   1.000
_cell.length_b   1.000
_cell.length_c   1.000
_cell.angle_alpha   90.00
_cell.angle_beta   90.00
_cell.angle_gamma   90.00
#
_symmetry.space_group_name_H-M   'P 1'
#
loop_
_entity.id
_entity.type
_entity.pdbx_description
1 polymer ?
#
loop_
_entity_poly.entity_id
_entity_poly.type
_entity_poly.pdbx_seq_one_letter_code
_entity_poly.pdbx_strand_id
1 'polypeptide(L)'
;MNSCYSYSAYSYFSSSNDQLTPPHPSNPIPIPISTSSDQNPASIPVHLPASYLATAAVKIQSVYRGHLVRSFIRTIRSVDAETDRLERLIQRQETVDAVRDEKSRERIRINEMLMRALLRLDSVPGFYPEVRQLRRHISRRIVTLQEVLDAIVAAEVKESEVEAIPASLEEIVDRIYRGEMKWREKGGEYCCGRCVWQV
;
A
#
# COMPACT_ATOMS: atom_id res chain seq x y z
N MET A 1 -33.71 1.66 -9.86
CA MET A 1 -33.10 2.54 -10.89
C MET A 1 -33.33 3.98 -10.46
N ASN A 2 -32.43 4.52 -9.63
CA ASN A 2 -32.54 5.90 -9.15
C ASN A 2 -31.35 6.69 -9.68
N SER A 3 -31.66 7.58 -10.62
CA SER A 3 -30.74 8.46 -11.33
C SER A 3 -30.34 9.61 -10.40
N CYS A 4 -29.06 9.70 -10.04
CA CYS A 4 -28.50 10.82 -9.29
C CYS A 4 -28.01 11.88 -10.28
N TYR A 5 -28.80 12.93 -10.48
CA TYR A 5 -28.35 14.15 -11.15
C TYR A 5 -27.58 15.01 -10.15
N SER A 6 -26.27 15.18 -10.37
CA SER A 6 -25.44 16.07 -9.57
C SER A 6 -25.54 17.49 -10.13
N TYR A 7 -26.15 18.39 -9.36
CA TYR A 7 -26.26 19.81 -9.68
C TYR A 7 -25.03 20.55 -9.14
N SER A 8 -24.14 21.01 -10.02
CA SER A 8 -22.98 21.82 -9.65
C SER A 8 -23.36 23.30 -9.74
N ALA A 9 -23.45 23.98 -8.60
CA ALA A 9 -23.69 25.42 -8.54
C ALA A 9 -22.35 26.17 -8.44
N TYR A 10 -22.02 26.96 -9.46
CA TYR A 10 -20.92 27.92 -9.42
C TYR A 10 -21.46 29.28 -8.98
N SER A 11 -20.99 29.80 -7.85
CA SER A 11 -21.30 31.16 -7.40
C SER A 11 -20.29 32.16 -7.99
N TYR A 12 -20.75 33.01 -8.91
CA TYR A 12 -19.97 34.14 -9.41
C TYR A 12 -20.11 35.33 -8.45
N PHE A 13 -18.99 35.83 -7.95
CA PHE A 13 -18.91 37.08 -7.18
C PHE A 13 -18.73 38.23 -8.19
N SER A 14 -19.78 39.05 -8.42
CA SER A 14 -19.65 40.28 -9.20
C SER A 14 -19.19 41.42 -8.29
N SER A 15 -18.00 41.93 -8.53
CA SER A 15 -17.51 43.17 -7.91
C SER A 15 -17.75 44.31 -8.90
N SER A 16 -18.75 45.16 -8.63
CA SER A 16 -18.98 46.39 -9.39
C SER A 16 -17.89 47.39 -9.03
N ASN A 17 -17.08 47.79 -10.01
CA ASN A 17 -16.09 48.85 -9.86
C ASN A 17 -16.60 50.06 -10.65
N ASP A 18 -17.32 50.96 -9.98
CA ASP A 18 -17.73 52.24 -10.56
C ASP A 18 -16.55 53.19 -10.56
N GLN A 19 -15.91 53.37 -11.72
CA GLN A 19 -14.97 54.48 -11.91
C GLN A 19 -15.26 55.19 -13.24
N LEU A 20 -15.83 56.39 -13.09
CA LEU A 20 -16.12 57.36 -14.13
C LEU A 20 -14.83 57.79 -14.86
N THR A 21 -14.72 57.48 -16.15
CA THR A 21 -13.67 58.00 -17.04
C THR A 21 -14.27 58.95 -18.09
N PRO A 22 -13.66 60.12 -18.37
CA PRO A 22 -14.15 61.05 -19.39
C PRO A 22 -13.86 60.53 -20.82
N PRO A 23 -14.64 60.94 -21.84
CA PRO A 23 -14.54 60.38 -23.18
C PRO A 23 -13.30 60.92 -23.91
N HIS A 24 -12.32 60.06 -24.17
CA HIS A 24 -11.23 60.33 -25.11
C HIS A 24 -11.64 59.88 -26.52
N PRO A 25 -11.38 60.67 -27.58
CA PRO A 25 -11.70 60.28 -28.96
C PRO A 25 -10.84 59.08 -29.41
N SER A 26 -11.51 58.03 -29.83
CA SER A 26 -10.94 56.79 -30.33
C SER A 26 -10.46 56.94 -31.78
N ASN A 27 -9.20 57.31 -31.96
CA ASN A 27 -8.46 56.99 -33.19
C ASN A 27 -7.22 56.19 -32.80
N PRO A 28 -7.19 54.87 -33.05
CA PRO A 28 -5.99 54.08 -32.79
C PRO A 28 -4.91 54.49 -33.79
N ILE A 29 -3.82 55.07 -33.30
CA ILE A 29 -2.57 55.22 -34.07
C ILE A 29 -1.94 53.83 -34.10
N PRO A 30 -1.77 53.18 -35.26
CA PRO A 30 -1.03 51.93 -35.33
C PRO A 30 0.44 52.23 -35.06
N ILE A 31 0.97 51.75 -33.93
CA ILE A 31 2.42 51.71 -33.72
C ILE A 31 2.94 50.55 -34.58
N PRO A 32 3.85 50.78 -35.54
CA PRO A 32 4.47 49.68 -36.25
C PRO A 32 5.37 48.93 -35.26
N ILE A 33 4.90 47.81 -34.74
CA ILE A 33 5.77 46.83 -34.11
C ILE A 33 6.44 46.10 -35.25
N SER A 34 7.68 46.48 -35.57
CA SER A 34 8.56 45.64 -36.38
C SER A 34 8.86 44.38 -35.58
N THR A 35 7.96 43.39 -35.64
CA THR A 35 8.23 42.05 -35.15
C THR A 35 9.26 41.43 -36.08
N SER A 36 10.54 41.61 -35.76
CA SER A 36 11.61 40.77 -36.29
C SER A 36 11.30 39.33 -35.86
N SER A 37 10.61 38.63 -36.75
CA SER A 37 10.29 37.20 -36.67
C SER A 37 11.57 36.39 -36.83
N ASP A 38 12.46 36.43 -35.84
CA ASP A 38 13.64 35.55 -35.74
C ASP A 38 14.29 35.57 -34.33
N GLN A 39 13.51 35.80 -33.28
CA GLN A 39 13.98 35.57 -31.90
C GLN A 39 13.28 34.36 -31.31
N ASN A 40 13.92 33.20 -31.47
CA ASN A 40 13.70 32.03 -30.63
C ASN A 40 13.73 32.50 -29.16
N PRO A 41 12.70 32.26 -28.32
CA PRO A 41 12.70 32.73 -26.94
C PRO A 41 13.96 32.22 -26.25
N ALA A 42 14.89 33.12 -25.96
CA ALA A 42 16.13 32.79 -25.29
C ALA A 42 15.78 32.19 -23.93
N SER A 43 15.98 30.88 -23.78
CA SER A 43 15.83 30.19 -22.51
C SER A 43 16.89 30.79 -21.58
N ILE A 44 16.47 31.66 -20.65
CA ILE A 44 17.36 32.21 -19.63
C ILE A 44 17.68 31.06 -18.68
N PRO A 45 18.92 30.52 -18.67
CA PRO A 45 19.24 29.44 -17.75
C PRO A 45 19.27 30.02 -16.34
N VAL A 46 18.26 29.68 -15.53
CA VAL A 46 18.26 29.96 -14.10
C VAL A 46 19.35 29.09 -13.47
N HIS A 47 20.56 29.63 -13.33
CA HIS A 47 21.71 28.91 -12.79
C HIS A 47 21.63 28.87 -11.26
N LEU A 48 20.87 27.91 -10.72
CA LEU A 48 20.85 27.66 -9.28
C LEU A 48 22.19 27.09 -8.80
N PRO A 49 22.70 27.50 -7.63
CA PRO A 49 23.90 26.89 -7.06
C PRO A 49 23.72 25.38 -6.88
N ALA A 50 24.74 24.60 -7.24
CA ALA A 50 24.70 23.14 -7.12
C ALA A 50 24.38 22.66 -5.68
N SER A 51 24.80 23.43 -4.67
CA SER A 51 24.49 23.18 -3.25
C SER A 51 22.99 23.27 -2.95
N TYR A 52 22.27 24.19 -3.59
CA TYR A 52 20.83 24.33 -3.42
C TYR A 52 20.08 23.17 -4.09
N LEU A 53 20.51 22.77 -5.30
CA LEU A 53 19.97 21.61 -6.00
C LEU A 53 20.18 20.31 -5.21
N ALA A 54 21.37 20.10 -4.66
CA ALA A 54 21.66 18.94 -3.81
C ALA A 54 20.79 18.94 -2.55
N THR A 55 20.64 20.08 -1.88
CA THR A 55 19.79 20.20 -0.68
C THR A 55 18.31 19.93 -0.99
N ALA A 56 17.80 20.47 -2.10
CA ALA A 56 16.45 20.21 -2.56
C ALA A 56 16.25 18.74 -2.92
N ALA A 57 17.20 18.12 -3.62
CA ALA A 57 17.17 16.72 -4.00
C ALA A 57 17.11 15.80 -2.77
N VAL A 58 17.95 16.04 -1.75
CA VAL A 58 17.92 15.28 -0.49
C VAL A 58 16.55 15.38 0.19
N LYS A 59 15.96 16.59 0.24
CA LYS A 59 14.61 16.78 0.82
C LYS A 59 13.56 16.00 0.05
N ILE A 60 13.53 16.13 -1.28
CA ILE A 60 12.56 15.42 -2.15
C ILE A 60 12.72 13.90 -1.99
N GLN A 61 13.96 13.40 -2.07
CA GLN A 61 14.27 11.98 -1.94
C GLN A 61 13.88 11.44 -0.56
N SER A 62 14.16 12.16 0.52
CA SER A 62 13.81 11.73 1.88
C SER A 62 12.30 11.59 2.07
N VAL A 63 11.52 12.57 1.58
CA VAL A 63 10.05 12.53 1.62
C VAL A 63 9.51 11.38 0.79
N TYR A 64 10.05 11.19 -0.42
CA TYR A 64 9.66 10.11 -1.32
C TYR A 64 9.95 8.72 -0.73
N ARG A 65 11.18 8.50 -0.21
CA ARG A 65 11.55 7.26 0.48
C ARG A 65 10.62 6.97 1.66
N GLY A 66 10.34 7.98 2.48
CA GLY A 66 9.39 7.84 3.59
C GLY A 66 7.96 7.52 3.13
N HIS A 67 7.50 8.12 2.02
CA HIS A 67 6.21 7.80 1.43
C HIS A 67 6.14 6.35 0.96
N LEU A 68 7.18 5.86 0.27
CA LEU A 68 7.27 4.47 -0.19
C LEU A 68 7.19 3.48 0.97
N VAL A 69 8.01 3.66 2.02
CA VAL A 69 8.00 2.78 3.20
C VAL A 69 6.61 2.73 3.84
N ARG A 70 5.96 3.89 4.03
CA ARG A 70 4.59 3.92 4.57
C ARG A 70 3.59 3.21 3.65
N SER A 71 3.73 3.37 2.34
CA SER A 71 2.88 2.68 1.36
C SER A 71 3.04 1.16 1.47
N PHE A 72 4.28 0.67 1.49
CA PHE A 72 4.59 -0.75 1.62
C PHE A 72 4.06 -1.33 2.93
N ILE A 73 4.27 -0.65 4.06
CA ILE A 73 3.76 -1.11 5.36
C ILE A 73 2.23 -1.17 5.36
N ARG A 74 1.52 -0.24 4.70
CA ARG A 74 0.05 -0.31 4.57
C ARG A 74 -0.39 -1.54 3.79
N THR A 75 0.25 -1.81 2.66
CA THR A 75 -0.04 -3.03 1.88
C THR A 75 0.20 -4.28 2.71
N ILE A 76 1.35 -4.35 3.40
CA ILE A 76 1.71 -5.48 4.23
C ILE A 76 0.70 -5.68 5.37
N ARG A 77 0.30 -4.61 6.08
CA ARG A 77 -0.73 -4.68 7.12
C ARG A 77 -2.09 -5.11 6.58
N SER A 78 -2.44 -4.68 5.37
CA SER A 78 -3.68 -5.12 4.72
C SER A 78 -3.66 -6.61 4.44
N VAL A 79 -2.52 -7.15 3.98
CA VAL A 79 -2.36 -8.59 3.73
C VAL A 79 -2.40 -9.34 5.06
N ASP A 80 -1.68 -8.88 6.07
CA ASP A 80 -1.63 -9.49 7.40
C ASP A 80 -3.03 -9.63 8.02
N ALA A 81 -3.84 -8.56 7.95
CA ALA A 81 -5.22 -8.60 8.40
C ALA A 81 -6.12 -9.54 7.58
N GLU A 82 -5.83 -9.74 6.30
CA GLU A 82 -6.53 -10.72 5.44
C GLU A 82 -6.13 -12.15 5.82
N THR A 83 -4.83 -12.39 6.05
CA THR A 83 -4.28 -13.66 6.55
C THR A 83 -4.89 -14.02 7.91
N ASP A 84 -5.00 -13.07 8.85
CA ASP A 84 -5.65 -13.30 10.14
C ASP A 84 -7.13 -13.68 10.01
N ARG A 85 -7.84 -13.16 9.00
CA ARG A 85 -9.24 -13.52 8.75
C ARG A 85 -9.34 -14.93 8.18
N LEU A 86 -8.44 -15.29 7.28
CA LEU A 86 -8.35 -16.63 6.70
C LEU A 86 -7.99 -17.67 7.76
N GLU A 87 -7.07 -17.36 8.66
CA GLU A 87 -6.72 -18.22 9.80
C GLU A 87 -7.95 -18.52 10.67
N ARG A 88 -8.70 -17.47 11.07
CA ARG A 88 -9.94 -17.64 11.83
C ARG A 88 -11.03 -18.38 11.06
N LEU A 89 -11.04 -18.30 9.74
CA LEU A 89 -11.97 -19.03 8.89
C LEU A 89 -11.62 -20.52 8.87
N ILE A 90 -10.35 -20.85 8.63
CA ILE A 90 -9.84 -22.23 8.60
C ILE A 90 -10.04 -22.93 9.95
N GLN A 91 -9.94 -22.20 11.06
CA GLN A 91 -10.18 -22.74 12.42
C GLN A 91 -11.65 -23.09 12.70
N ARG A 92 -12.62 -22.66 11.89
CA ARG A 92 -14.04 -22.99 12.11
C ARG A 92 -14.31 -24.42 11.67
N GLN A 93 -14.95 -25.19 12.54
CA GLN A 93 -15.28 -26.58 12.25
C GLN A 93 -16.11 -26.74 10.97
N GLU A 94 -17.10 -25.87 10.75
CA GLU A 94 -17.90 -25.87 9.50
C GLU A 94 -17.02 -25.76 8.24
N THR A 95 -15.96 -24.96 8.31
CA THR A 95 -15.01 -24.80 7.21
C THR A 95 -14.12 -26.03 7.06
N VAL A 96 -13.66 -26.62 8.17
CA VAL A 96 -12.91 -27.88 8.16
C VAL A 96 -13.72 -28.99 7.50
N ASP A 97 -14.98 -29.14 7.87
CA ASP A 97 -15.89 -30.16 7.32
C ASP A 97 -16.14 -29.91 5.84
N ALA A 98 -16.36 -28.65 5.43
CA ALA A 98 -16.51 -28.29 4.03
C ALA A 98 -15.22 -28.55 3.23
N VAL A 99 -14.04 -28.26 3.78
CA VAL A 99 -12.77 -28.48 3.08
C VAL A 99 -12.49 -29.98 2.84
N ARG A 100 -12.96 -30.85 3.74
CA ARG A 100 -12.88 -32.31 3.58
C ARG A 100 -13.82 -32.82 2.49
N ASP A 101 -15.03 -32.26 2.38
CA ASP A 101 -15.95 -32.63 1.30
C ASP A 101 -15.41 -32.18 -0.07
N GLU A 102 -14.93 -33.14 -0.88
CA GLU A 102 -14.43 -32.90 -2.25
C GLU A 102 -15.46 -32.21 -3.17
N LYS A 103 -16.76 -32.36 -2.88
CA LYS A 103 -17.82 -31.66 -3.62
C LYS A 103 -17.86 -30.17 -3.30
N SER A 104 -17.42 -29.80 -2.10
CA SER A 104 -17.30 -28.43 -1.65
C SER A 104 -16.05 -27.80 -2.26
N ARG A 105 -16.25 -26.75 -3.06
CA ARG A 105 -15.14 -25.98 -3.66
C ARG A 105 -14.43 -25.08 -2.66
N GLU A 106 -14.65 -25.27 -1.35
CA GLU A 106 -14.16 -24.37 -0.32
C GLU A 106 -12.64 -24.44 -0.17
N ARG A 107 -12.03 -25.62 -0.34
CA ARG A 107 -10.56 -25.75 -0.38
C ARG A 107 -9.95 -24.86 -1.45
N ILE A 108 -10.44 -24.96 -2.69
CA ILE A 108 -9.94 -24.18 -3.83
C ILE A 108 -10.12 -22.68 -3.56
N ARG A 109 -11.29 -22.29 -3.04
CA ARG A 109 -11.60 -20.90 -2.71
C ARG A 109 -10.63 -20.33 -1.67
N ILE A 110 -10.40 -21.04 -0.57
CA ILE A 110 -9.47 -20.59 0.48
C ILE A 110 -8.04 -20.55 -0.06
N ASN A 111 -7.62 -21.53 -0.87
CA ASN A 111 -6.29 -21.53 -1.48
C ASN A 111 -6.11 -20.35 -2.45
N GLU A 112 -7.12 -20.02 -3.26
CA GLU A 112 -7.10 -18.84 -4.11
C GLU A 112 -6.94 -17.55 -3.30
N MET A 113 -7.64 -17.42 -2.17
CA MET A 113 -7.50 -16.27 -1.27
C MET A 113 -6.09 -16.19 -0.66
N LEU A 114 -5.53 -17.31 -0.19
CA LEU A 114 -4.15 -17.37 0.34
C LEU A 114 -3.12 -17.03 -0.74
N MET A 115 -3.27 -17.56 -1.95
CA MET A 115 -2.41 -17.26 -3.08
C MET A 115 -2.51 -15.79 -3.51
N ARG A 116 -3.73 -15.22 -3.53
CA ARG A 116 -3.93 -13.81 -3.81
C ARG A 116 -3.25 -12.93 -2.77
N ALA A 117 -3.35 -13.28 -1.49
CA ALA A 117 -2.66 -12.58 -0.41
C ALA A 117 -1.14 -12.61 -0.61
N LEU A 118 -0.58 -13.78 -0.98
CA LEU A 118 0.85 -13.94 -1.24
C LEU A 118 1.32 -13.12 -2.45
N LEU A 119 0.59 -13.15 -3.56
CA LEU A 119 0.91 -12.36 -4.75
C LEU A 119 0.88 -10.85 -4.48
N ARG A 120 -0.10 -10.38 -3.70
CA ARG A 120 -0.15 -8.99 -3.25
C ARG A 120 1.05 -8.65 -2.37
N LEU A 121 1.49 -9.56 -1.52
CA LEU A 121 2.65 -9.39 -0.67
C LEU A 121 3.96 -9.34 -1.47
N ASP A 122 4.10 -10.18 -2.50
CA ASP A 122 5.29 -10.24 -3.36
C ASP A 122 5.46 -9.00 -4.23
N SER A 123 4.36 -8.32 -4.56
CA SER A 123 4.41 -7.02 -5.24
C SER A 123 5.15 -5.94 -4.44
N VAL A 124 5.33 -6.13 -3.13
CA VAL A 124 6.06 -5.18 -2.27
C VAL A 124 7.57 -5.39 -2.43
N PRO A 125 8.31 -4.37 -2.91
CA PRO A 125 9.75 -4.49 -3.09
C PRO A 125 10.49 -4.46 -1.75
N GLY A 126 11.52 -5.31 -1.63
CA GLY A 126 12.27 -5.53 -0.39
C GLY A 126 13.52 -4.63 -0.23
N PHE A 127 13.53 -3.41 -0.77
CA PHE A 127 14.69 -2.51 -0.71
C PHE A 127 15.08 -2.14 0.73
N TYR A 128 14.08 -1.99 1.61
CA TYR A 128 14.29 -1.66 3.01
C TYR A 128 14.34 -2.95 3.83
N PRO A 129 15.40 -3.20 4.62
CA PRO A 129 15.57 -4.44 5.37
C PRO A 129 14.38 -4.79 6.27
N GLU A 130 13.78 -3.79 6.93
CA GLU A 130 12.64 -3.96 7.85
C GLU A 130 11.38 -4.37 7.09
N VAL A 131 11.11 -3.75 5.94
CA VAL A 131 10.00 -4.11 5.05
C VAL A 131 10.18 -5.54 4.53
N ARG A 132 11.41 -5.89 4.15
CA ARG A 132 11.75 -7.24 3.69
C ARG A 132 11.53 -8.29 4.78
N GLN A 133 11.89 -8.00 6.02
CA GLN A 133 11.69 -8.92 7.15
C GLN A 133 10.20 -9.14 7.41
N LEU A 134 9.40 -8.07 7.46
CA LEU A 134 7.96 -8.17 7.66
C LEU A 134 7.29 -8.96 6.52
N ARG A 135 7.67 -8.70 5.27
CA ARG A 135 7.22 -9.46 4.11
C ARG A 135 7.53 -10.95 4.25
N ARG A 136 8.75 -11.29 4.70
CA ARG A 136 9.17 -12.68 4.88
C ARG A 136 8.39 -13.38 6.00
N HIS A 137 8.12 -12.69 7.10
CA HIS A 137 7.33 -13.23 8.21
C HIS A 137 5.91 -13.59 7.75
N ILE A 138 5.21 -12.66 7.08
CA ILE A 138 3.84 -12.91 6.62
C ILE A 138 3.80 -13.96 5.50
N SER A 139 4.78 -13.95 4.59
CA SER A 139 4.89 -15.01 3.57
C SER A 139 4.98 -16.40 4.21
N ARG A 140 5.78 -16.56 5.28
CA ARG A 140 5.83 -17.83 6.04
C ARG A 140 4.48 -18.17 6.67
N ARG A 141 3.81 -17.20 7.31
CA ARG A 141 2.47 -17.41 7.90
C ARG A 141 1.47 -17.92 6.86
N ILE A 142 1.44 -17.30 5.68
CA ILE A 142 0.55 -17.71 4.57
C ILE A 142 0.87 -19.14 4.13
N VAL A 143 2.13 -19.47 3.91
CA VAL A 143 2.55 -20.83 3.51
C VAL A 143 2.18 -21.86 4.58
N THR A 144 2.38 -21.56 5.86
CA THR A 144 1.96 -22.45 6.95
C THR A 144 0.45 -22.67 6.96
N LEU A 145 -0.36 -21.66 6.67
CA LEU A 145 -1.82 -21.84 6.53
C LEU A 145 -2.19 -22.73 5.33
N GLN A 146 -1.43 -22.66 4.24
CA GLN A 146 -1.60 -23.58 3.10
C GLN A 146 -1.26 -25.02 3.51
N GLU A 147 -0.15 -25.22 4.22
CA GLU A 147 0.24 -26.54 4.76
C GLU A 147 -0.81 -27.12 5.70
N VAL A 148 -1.39 -26.29 6.58
CA VAL A 148 -2.49 -26.69 7.48
C VAL A 148 -3.72 -27.12 6.67
N LEU A 149 -4.10 -26.35 5.65
CA LEU A 149 -5.23 -26.68 4.80
C LEU A 149 -5.02 -28.01 4.05
N ASP A 150 -3.81 -28.23 3.52
CA ASP A 150 -3.47 -29.49 2.86
C ASP A 150 -3.41 -30.68 3.83
N ALA A 151 -2.96 -30.45 5.07
CA ALA A 151 -2.97 -31.47 6.12
C ALA A 151 -4.39 -31.89 6.54
N ILE A 152 -5.35 -30.95 6.61
CA ILE A 152 -6.76 -31.25 6.90
C ILE A 152 -7.33 -32.22 5.87
N VAL A 153 -7.03 -32.01 4.60
CA VAL A 153 -7.46 -32.86 3.48
C VAL A 153 -6.76 -34.22 3.53
N ALA A 154 -5.45 -34.23 3.81
CA ALA A 154 -4.68 -35.46 3.91
C ALA A 154 -5.09 -36.33 5.11
N ALA A 155 -5.61 -35.74 6.18
CA ALA A 155 -6.05 -36.46 7.38
C ALA A 155 -7.29 -37.34 7.12
N GLU A 156 -8.18 -36.94 6.22
CA GLU A 156 -9.32 -37.77 5.78
C GLU A 156 -8.85 -39.07 5.11
N VAL A 157 -7.78 -38.99 4.32
CA VAL A 157 -7.22 -40.14 3.60
C VAL A 157 -6.56 -41.15 4.57
N LYS A 158 -6.14 -40.70 5.76
CA LYS A 158 -5.44 -41.52 6.77
C LYS A 158 -6.34 -42.10 7.85
N GLU A 159 -7.65 -41.86 7.81
CA GLU A 159 -8.58 -42.52 8.74
C GLU A 159 -8.64 -44.07 8.53
N SER A 160 -7.94 -44.60 7.51
CA SER A 160 -7.66 -46.03 7.34
C SER A 160 -6.37 -46.53 8.02
N GLU A 161 -5.53 -45.69 8.62
CA GLU A 161 -4.34 -46.14 9.35
C GLU A 161 -3.92 -45.12 10.43
N VAL A 162 -4.19 -45.48 11.68
CA VAL A 162 -3.90 -44.69 12.88
C VAL A 162 -2.39 -44.61 13.10
N GLU A 163 -1.81 -43.40 13.13
CA GLU A 163 -0.76 -43.08 14.10
C GLU A 163 -0.50 -41.56 14.26
N ALA A 164 -0.47 -41.15 15.54
CA ALA A 164 0.14 -39.95 16.12
C ALA A 164 -0.28 -38.57 15.58
N ILE A 165 -1.46 -38.12 16.00
CA ILE A 165 -1.87 -36.71 15.95
C ILE A 165 -1.10 -35.92 17.03
N PRO A 166 -0.35 -34.85 16.70
CA PRO A 166 0.22 -33.96 17.71
C PRO A 166 -0.90 -33.25 18.49
N ALA A 167 -0.79 -33.24 19.82
CA ALA A 167 -1.90 -33.03 20.75
C ALA A 167 -2.52 -31.61 20.77
N SER A 168 -1.97 -30.61 20.07
CA SER A 168 -2.70 -29.36 19.78
C SER A 168 -2.00 -28.52 18.71
N LEU A 169 -2.80 -27.87 17.87
CA LEU A 169 -2.35 -26.84 16.91
C LEU A 169 -1.62 -25.69 17.64
N GLU A 170 -2.03 -25.41 18.88
CA GLU A 170 -1.44 -24.39 19.74
C GLU A 170 0.04 -24.69 20.04
N GLU A 171 0.45 -25.95 20.26
CA GLU A 171 1.85 -26.28 20.52
C GLU A 171 2.77 -26.08 19.30
N ILE A 172 2.27 -26.37 18.10
CA ILE A 172 3.01 -26.22 16.84
C ILE A 172 3.20 -24.73 16.52
N VAL A 173 2.11 -23.97 16.63
CA VAL A 173 2.08 -22.52 16.50
C VAL A 173 3.03 -21.90 17.54
N ASP A 174 2.93 -22.30 18.80
CA ASP A 174 3.75 -21.75 19.88
C ASP A 174 5.24 -22.12 19.70
N ARG A 175 5.62 -23.30 19.18
CA ARG A 175 7.04 -23.59 18.86
C ARG A 175 7.62 -22.69 17.76
N ILE A 176 6.80 -22.30 16.77
CA ILE A 176 7.21 -21.40 15.67
C ILE A 176 7.31 -19.95 16.18
N TYR A 177 6.35 -19.50 16.99
CA TYR A 177 6.35 -18.15 17.56
C TYR A 177 7.36 -17.99 18.72
N ARG A 178 7.61 -19.03 19.54
CA ARG A 178 8.57 -18.99 20.68
C ARG A 178 10.03 -18.87 20.21
N GLY A 179 10.33 -19.21 18.94
CA GLY A 179 11.61 -18.90 18.29
C GLY A 179 11.74 -17.44 17.80
N GLU A 180 10.62 -16.71 17.69
CA GLU A 180 10.55 -15.33 17.19
C GLU A 180 10.19 -14.29 18.29
N MET A 181 9.88 -14.72 19.52
CA MET A 181 9.59 -13.86 20.70
C MET A 181 10.84 -13.17 21.29
N LYS A 182 11.59 -12.47 20.44
CA LYS A 182 12.60 -11.47 20.84
C LYS A 182 12.31 -10.13 20.16
N TRP A 183 11.04 -9.73 20.08
CA TRP A 183 10.64 -8.43 19.53
C TRP A 183 9.63 -7.66 20.39
N ARG A 184 9.60 -7.94 21.69
CA ARG A 184 8.80 -7.18 22.64
C ARG A 184 9.57 -7.11 23.95
N GLU A 185 10.52 -6.16 24.06
CA GLU A 185 10.93 -5.56 25.35
C GLU A 185 12.11 -4.57 25.33
N LYS A 186 12.59 -4.07 24.18
CA LYS A 186 13.52 -2.94 24.19
C LYS A 186 13.12 -1.82 23.23
N GLY A 187 12.52 -0.77 23.81
CA GLY A 187 12.48 0.62 23.34
C GLY A 187 11.75 0.84 22.02
N GLY A 188 10.62 1.53 21.96
CA GLY A 188 10.34 2.82 22.57
C GLY A 188 9.90 3.74 21.43
N GLU A 189 8.71 4.33 21.55
CA GLU A 189 8.17 5.39 20.68
C GLU A 189 8.53 5.34 19.19
N TYR A 190 7.66 4.75 18.37
CA TYR A 190 7.60 5.17 16.96
C TYR A 190 7.00 6.58 16.93
N CYS A 191 7.87 7.58 17.07
CA CYS A 191 7.60 8.96 16.70
C CYS A 191 7.13 8.98 15.23
N CYS A 192 5.83 8.91 15.04
CA CYS A 192 5.16 9.37 13.83
C CYS A 192 5.25 10.90 13.82
N GLY A 193 6.45 11.42 13.55
CA GLY A 193 6.73 12.84 13.68
C GLY A 193 8.21 13.08 13.46
N ARG A 194 8.60 13.21 12.19
CA ARG A 194 9.92 13.69 11.75
C ARG A 194 11.10 12.72 12.00
N CYS A 195 11.14 11.61 11.25
CA CYS A 195 12.41 10.93 10.99
C CYS A 195 13.20 11.74 9.95
N VAL A 196 14.16 12.53 10.44
CA VAL A 196 15.30 12.98 9.64
C VAL A 196 16.16 11.74 9.40
N TRP A 197 16.11 11.19 8.19
CA TRP A 197 17.11 10.22 7.75
C TRP A 197 18.34 11.01 7.36
N GLN A 198 19.30 11.08 8.27
CA GLN A 198 20.58 11.75 8.08
C GLN A 198 21.39 10.97 7.03
N VAL A 199 22.03 11.74 6.15
CA VAL A 199 22.85 11.32 5.00
C VAL A 199 24.04 10.49 5.45
#